data_AF-A0A2V9XE09-F1
#
_entry.id   AF-A0A2V9XE09-F1
#
_cell.length_a   1.000
_cell.length_b   1.000
_cell.length_c   1.000
_cell.angle_alpha   90.00
_cell.angle_beta   90.00
_cell.angle_gamma   90.00
#
_symmetry.space_group_name_H-M   'P 1'
#
loop_
_entity.id
_entity.type
_entity.pdbx_description
1 polymer ?
#
loop_
_entity_poly.entity_id
_entity_poly.type
_entity_poly.pdbx_seq_one_letter_code
_entity_poly.pdbx_strand_id
1 'polypeptide(L)' 'MTPQSQQTFTGKIVKADGNFVLQDQTSNAMYQLDNQDQAKSYEGKNVKVTGTLDSSSKTIHVSAIEPFSS' A
#
# COMPACT_ATOMS: atom_id res chain seq x y z
N MET A 1 -20.78 5.85 -12.40
CA MET A 1 -20.10 4.95 -11.45
C MET A 1 -18.78 4.55 -12.09
N THR A 2 -17.68 5.21 -11.75
CA THR A 2 -16.37 4.88 -12.32
C THR A 2 -15.89 3.57 -11.73
N PRO A 3 -15.51 2.57 -12.55
CA PRO A 3 -14.90 1.35 -12.03
C PRO A 3 -13.64 1.76 -11.28
N GLN A 4 -13.58 1.38 -10.02
CA GLN A 4 -12.44 1.57 -9.15
C GLN A 4 -11.37 0.57 -9.60
N SER A 5 -10.72 0.86 -10.73
CA SER A 5 -9.77 -0.02 -11.39
C SER A 5 -8.63 -0.34 -10.45
N GLN A 6 -8.33 -1.63 -10.32
CA GLN A 6 -7.21 -2.10 -9.53
C GLN A 6 -5.91 -1.51 -10.10
N GLN A 7 -5.14 -0.87 -9.23
CA GLN A 7 -3.86 -0.24 -9.52
C GLN A 7 -2.75 -0.92 -8.72
N THR A 8 -1.54 -0.74 -9.19
CA THR A 8 -0.36 -1.33 -8.58
C THR A 8 0.48 -0.21 -7.97
N PHE A 9 0.80 -0.35 -6.69
CA PHE A 9 1.57 0.61 -5.91
C PHE A 9 2.86 -0.06 -5.45
N THR A 10 3.99 0.48 -5.88
CA THR A 10 5.31 0.05 -5.39
C THR A 10 5.79 1.02 -4.32
N GLY A 11 6.30 0.47 -3.22
CA GLY A 11 6.79 1.28 -2.12
C GLY A 11 7.35 0.45 -1.00
N LYS A 12 7.68 1.11 0.10
CA LYS A 12 8.14 0.48 1.32
C LYS A 12 7.01 0.47 2.34
N ILE A 13 6.77 -0.67 3.00
CA ILE A 13 5.85 -0.67 4.13
C ILE A 13 6.53 -0.03 5.33
N VAL A 14 5.90 1.00 5.87
CA VAL A 14 6.34 1.69 7.07
C VAL A 14 5.18 1.80 8.05
N LYS A 15 5.49 1.85 9.34
CA LYS A 15 4.49 2.06 10.39
C LYS A 15 4.41 3.55 10.72
N ALA A 16 3.25 4.16 10.50
CA ALA A 16 2.96 5.57 10.79
C ALA A 16 1.69 5.66 11.65
N ASP A 17 1.72 6.45 12.72
CA ASP A 17 0.57 6.63 13.65
C ASP A 17 -0.06 5.31 14.14
N GLY A 18 0.76 4.28 14.32
CA GLY A 18 0.31 2.95 14.77
C GLY A 18 -0.21 2.04 13.65
N ASN A 19 -0.39 2.54 12.44
CA ASN A 19 -0.86 1.80 11.26
C ASN A 19 0.26 1.59 10.22
N PHE A 20 0.18 0.51 9.46
CA PHE A 20 1.02 0.23 8.31
C PHE A 20 0.52 1.00 7.09
N VAL A 21 1.43 1.76 6.51
CA VAL A 21 1.22 2.53 5.29
C VAL A 21 2.25 2.12 4.25
N LEU A 22 1.85 2.16 2.99
CA LEU A 22 2.79 2.06 1.87
C LEU A 22 3.33 3.45 1.58
N GLN A 23 4.63 3.62 1.79
CA GLN A 23 5.36 4.81 1.39
C GLN A 23 5.94 4.61 -0.02
N ASP A 24 5.39 5.32 -0.99
CA ASP A 24 5.98 5.46 -2.32
C ASP A 24 7.28 6.28 -2.19
N GLN A 25 8.42 5.66 -2.46
CA GLN A 25 9.73 6.30 -2.35
C GLN A 25 10.01 7.28 -3.50
N THR A 26 9.26 7.20 -4.61
CA THR A 26 9.39 8.07 -5.78
C THR A 26 8.71 9.40 -5.51
N SER A 27 7.45 9.33 -5.07
CA SER A 27 6.60 10.51 -4.86
C SER A 27 6.59 11.00 -3.41
N ASN A 28 7.22 10.26 -2.49
CA ASN A 28 7.08 10.41 -1.03
C ASN A 28 5.61 10.37 -0.54
N ALA A 29 4.72 9.78 -1.33
CA ALA A 29 3.32 9.63 -0.97
C ALA A 29 3.14 8.48 0.03
N MET A 30 2.26 8.67 1.00
CA MET A 30 1.90 7.66 1.98
C MET A 30 0.44 7.26 1.77
N TYR A 31 0.22 5.97 1.62
CA TYR A 31 -1.10 5.39 1.43
C TYR A 31 -1.38 4.39 2.54
N GLN A 32 -2.52 4.55 3.21
CA GLN A 32 -2.91 3.60 4.25
C GLN A 32 -3.32 2.28 3.61
N LEU A 33 -2.98 1.16 4.23
CA LEU A 33 -3.41 -0.15 3.76
C LEU A 33 -4.61 -0.61 4.60
N ASP A 34 -5.66 -1.16 4.01
CA ASP A 34 -6.75 -1.75 4.82
C ASP A 34 -6.29 -3.06 5.51
N ASN A 35 -5.53 -3.89 4.80
CA ASN A 35 -4.97 -5.15 5.32
C ASN A 35 -3.66 -4.91 6.10
N GLN A 36 -3.83 -4.43 7.33
CA GLN A 36 -2.74 -4.20 8.29
C GLN A 36 -1.95 -5.48 8.61
N ASP A 37 -2.62 -6.63 8.75
CA ASP A 37 -1.98 -7.91 9.08
C ASP A 37 -1.03 -8.38 7.98
N GLN A 38 -1.43 -8.22 6.73
CA GLN A 38 -0.61 -8.58 5.59
C GLN A 38 0.58 -7.62 5.49
N ALA A 39 0.33 -6.32 5.59
CA ALA A 39 1.38 -5.29 5.56
C ALA A 39 2.43 -5.48 6.66
N LYS A 40 2.02 -5.87 7.86
CA LYS A 40 2.92 -6.16 8.99
C LYS A 40 4.01 -7.18 8.65
N SER A 41 3.69 -8.21 7.88
CA SER A 41 4.66 -9.23 7.44
C SER A 41 5.75 -8.66 6.51
N TYR A 42 5.48 -7.50 5.92
CA TYR A 42 6.36 -6.78 5.00
C TYR A 42 6.89 -5.47 5.59
N GLU A 43 6.72 -5.22 6.89
CA GLU A 43 7.24 -4.03 7.55
C GLU A 43 8.74 -3.84 7.26
N GLY A 44 9.10 -2.64 6.81
CA GLY A 44 10.47 -2.28 6.46
C GLY A 44 10.96 -2.85 5.12
N LYS A 45 10.13 -3.58 4.36
CA LYS A 45 10.48 -4.16 3.06
C LYS A 45 9.82 -3.40 1.91
N ASN A 46 10.48 -3.44 0.76
CA ASN A 46 9.93 -2.98 -0.49
C ASN A 46 8.96 -4.02 -1.05
N VAL A 47 7.76 -3.58 -1.39
CA VAL A 47 6.69 -4.42 -1.88
C VAL A 47 5.95 -3.75 -3.03
N LYS A 48 5.28 -4.59 -3.80
CA LYS A 48 4.30 -4.21 -4.81
C LYS A 48 2.93 -4.60 -4.29
N VAL A 49 2.11 -3.60 -3.98
CA VAL A 49 0.73 -3.75 -3.52
C VAL A 49 -0.19 -3.58 -4.73
N THR A 50 -0.94 -4.61 -5.06
CA THR A 50 -2.01 -4.54 -6.07
C THR A 50 -3.33 -4.34 -5.33
N GLY A 51 -4.08 -3.30 -5.68
CA GLY A 51 -5.28 -2.95 -4.95
C GLY A 51 -6.02 -1.76 -5.54
N THR A 52 -7.08 -1.33 -4.88
CA THR A 52 -7.88 -0.19 -5.32
C THR A 52 -7.66 0.97 -4.37
N LEU A 53 -7.22 2.12 -4.89
CA LEU A 53 -7.11 3.33 -4.09
C LEU A 53 -8.49 3.97 -3.90
N ASP A 54 -8.88 4.17 -2.65
CA ASP A 54 -9.95 5.07 -2.27
C ASP A 54 -9.38 6.48 -2.07
N SER A 55 -9.62 7.34 -3.06
CA SER A 55 -9.21 8.75 -3.04
C SER A 55 -9.83 9.55 -1.89
N SER A 56 -10.96 9.09 -1.34
CA SER A 56 -11.70 9.77 -0.27
C SER A 56 -10.96 9.68 1.06
N SER A 57 -10.38 8.50 1.34
CA SER A 57 -9.68 8.18 2.59
C SER A 57 -8.17 8.03 2.43
N LYS A 58 -7.65 8.05 1.19
CA LYS A 58 -6.27 7.67 0.83
C LYS A 58 -5.88 6.28 1.32
N THR A 59 -6.84 5.36 1.31
CA THR A 59 -6.64 3.96 1.69
C THR A 59 -6.58 3.09 0.44
N ILE A 60 -5.56 2.25 0.34
CA ILE A 60 -5.49 1.20 -0.67
C ILE A 60 -6.16 -0.04 -0.09
N HIS A 61 -7.23 -0.47 -0.75
CA HIS A 61 -7.82 -1.78 -0.54
C HIS A 61 -6.90 -2.83 -1.14
N VAL A 62 -6.13 -3.48 -0.26
CA VAL A 62 -5.11 -4.43 -0.66
C VAL A 62 -5.78 -5.68 -1.20
N SER A 63 -5.49 -6.01 -2.46
CA SER A 63 -5.88 -7.30 -3.04
C SER A 63 -4.73 -8.30 -3.00
N ALA A 64 -3.50 -7.83 -3.24
CA ALA A 64 -2.30 -8.65 -3.13
C ALA A 64 -1.10 -7.78 -2.70
N ILE A 65 -0.17 -8.37 -1.94
CA ILE A 65 1.12 -7.77 -1.62
C ILE A 65 2.18 -8.78 -2.01
N GLU A 66 3.07 -8.36 -2.91
CA GLU A 66 4.20 -9.17 -3.36
C GLU A 66 5.51 -8.49 -2.95
N PRO A 67 6.54 -9.25 -2.55
CA PRO A 67 7.88 -8.69 -2.34
C PRO A 67 8.40 -8.10 -3.65
N PHE A 68 8.80 -6.84 -3.62
CA PHE A 68 9.46 -6.19 -4.73
C PHE A 68 10.97 -6.33 -4.53
N SER A 69 11.50 -7.48 -4.93
CA SER A 69 12.94 -7.70 -5.02
C SER A 69 13.44 -7.13 -6.35
N SER A 70 14.27 -6.09 -6.28
CA SER A 70 15.18 -5.74 -7.39
C SER A 70 16.31 -6.74 -7.49
#